data_AF-A0A1G7CLY8-F1
#
_entry.id   AF-A0A1G7CLY8-F1
#
_cell.length_a   1.000
_cell.length_b   1.000
_cell.length_c   1.000
_cell.angle_alpha   90.00
_cell.angle_beta   90.00
_cell.angle_gamma   90.00
#
_symmetry.space_group_name_H-M   'P 1'
#
loop_
_entity.id
_entity.type
_entity.pdbx_description
1 polymer ?
#
loop_
_entity_poly.entity_id
_entity_poly.type
_entity_poly.pdbx_seq_one_letter_code
_entity_poly.pdbx_strand_id
1 'polypeptide(L)'
;MEDRRRVLEMVRSGEIGVEEALALLEALEARPKAKGPFQVLKVRINAYEEGKPVRVNVNLPLALAELLEAFLPQEAKATLAGKGVNLKDLLQVVREGVPEGKLVEIAAEEEGHPVQILVEVA
;
A
#
# COMPACT_ATOMS: atom_id res chain seq x y z
N MET A 1 5.96 -16.94 -24.87
CA MET A 1 6.57 -18.22 -25.32
C MET A 1 7.69 -17.99 -26.32
N GLU A 2 7.58 -16.98 -27.18
CA GLU A 2 8.59 -16.62 -28.18
C GLU A 2 9.95 -16.21 -27.55
N ASP A 3 9.92 -15.42 -26.47
CA ASP A 3 11.16 -14.94 -25.82
C ASP A 3 12.00 -16.05 -25.17
N ARG A 4 11.36 -17.04 -24.55
CA ARG A 4 12.07 -18.21 -23.98
C ARG A 4 12.77 -19.01 -25.07
N ARG A 5 12.11 -19.18 -26.22
CA ARG A 5 12.70 -19.89 -27.36
C ARG A 5 13.93 -19.14 -27.87
N ARG A 6 13.88 -17.81 -27.94
CA ARG A 6 15.01 -16.97 -28.33
C ARG A 6 16.21 -17.12 -27.39
N VAL A 7 16.00 -17.12 -26.08
CA VAL A 7 17.09 -17.31 -25.10
C VAL A 7 17.75 -18.68 -25.26
N LEU A 8 16.98 -19.74 -25.48
CA LEU A 8 17.53 -21.09 -25.72
C LEU A 8 18.30 -21.20 -27.04
N GLU A 9 17.88 -20.48 -28.07
CA GLU A 9 18.60 -20.40 -29.34
C GLU A 9 19.95 -19.67 -29.19
N MET A 10 20.02 -18.63 -28.35
CA MET A 10 21.27 -17.91 -28.04
C MET A 10 22.27 -18.77 -27.26
N VAL A 11 21.78 -19.64 -26.36
CA VAL A 11 22.63 -20.64 -25.70
C VAL A 11 23.14 -21.65 -26.72
N ARG A 12 22.28 -22.09 -27.64
CA ARG A 12 22.66 -23.06 -28.68
C ARG A 12 23.68 -22.49 -29.66
N SER A 13 23.60 -21.19 -29.99
CA SER A 13 24.60 -20.52 -30.84
C SER A 13 25.88 -20.14 -30.08
N GLY A 14 25.90 -20.27 -28.75
CA GLY A 14 27.05 -19.95 -27.91
C GLY A 14 27.25 -18.46 -27.66
N GLU A 15 26.25 -17.64 -27.96
CA GLU A 15 26.28 -16.19 -27.74
C GLU A 15 26.21 -15.81 -26.25
N ILE A 16 25.61 -16.67 -25.42
CA ILE A 16 25.48 -16.49 -23.98
C ILE A 16 25.78 -17.79 -23.23
N GLY A 17 26.26 -17.66 -21.99
CA GLY A 17 26.49 -18.78 -21.09
C GLY A 17 25.21 -19.33 -20.45
N VAL A 18 25.30 -20.51 -19.84
CA VAL A 18 24.17 -21.14 -19.12
C VAL A 18 23.70 -20.26 -17.95
N GLU A 19 24.62 -19.63 -17.22
CA GLU A 19 24.30 -18.74 -16.09
C GLU A 19 23.57 -17.47 -16.55
N GLU A 20 24.01 -16.86 -17.65
CA GLU A 20 23.36 -15.69 -18.25
C GLU A 20 21.96 -16.04 -18.78
N ALA A 21 21.82 -17.22 -19.39
CA ALA A 21 20.52 -17.70 -19.86
C ALA A 21 19.55 -17.96 -18.71
N LEU A 22 20.02 -18.52 -17.59
CA LEU A 22 19.21 -18.69 -16.39
C LEU A 22 18.72 -17.34 -15.86
N ALA A 23 19.61 -16.35 -15.76
CA ALA A 23 19.24 -14.99 -15.33
C ALA A 23 18.22 -14.33 -16.27
N LEU A 24 18.34 -14.51 -17.59
CA LEU A 24 17.38 -13.99 -18.57
C LEU A 24 16.03 -14.70 -18.49
N LEU A 25 16.03 -16.02 -18.30
CA LEU A 25 14.80 -16.80 -18.13
C LEU A 25 14.07 -16.43 -16.83
N GLU A 26 14.81 -16.23 -15.74
CA GLU A 26 14.27 -15.73 -14.47
C GLU A 26 13.70 -14.31 -14.62
N ALA A 27 14.38 -13.42 -15.34
CA ALA A 27 13.88 -12.06 -15.61
C ALA A 27 12.62 -12.06 -16.49
N LEU A 28 12.47 -13.01 -17.42
CA LEU A 28 11.26 -13.21 -18.21
C LEU A 28 10.10 -13.82 -17.40
N GLU A 29 10.41 -14.60 -16.37
CA GLU A 29 9.44 -15.16 -15.42
C GLU A 29 9.01 -14.15 -14.36
N ALA A 30 9.94 -13.29 -13.93
CA ALA A 30 9.68 -12.11 -13.15
C ALA A 30 8.91 -11.11 -14.02
N ARG A 31 7.60 -11.33 -14.16
CA ARG A 31 6.68 -10.26 -14.58
C ARG A 31 7.06 -9.04 -13.74
N PRO A 32 7.28 -7.85 -14.32
CA PRO A 32 7.31 -6.65 -13.50
C PRO A 32 6.03 -6.73 -12.68
N LYS A 33 6.14 -6.80 -11.35
CA LYS A 33 4.96 -6.67 -10.49
C LYS A 33 4.30 -5.42 -11.02
N ALA A 34 3.18 -5.57 -11.71
CA ALA A 34 2.41 -4.43 -12.18
C ALA A 34 2.31 -3.60 -10.91
N LYS A 35 2.86 -2.37 -10.93
CA LYS A 35 2.58 -1.44 -9.85
C LYS A 35 1.07 -1.47 -9.77
N GLY A 36 0.54 -2.10 -8.71
CA GLY A 36 -0.89 -2.26 -8.56
C GLY A 36 -1.53 -0.88 -8.72
N PRO A 37 -2.82 -0.80 -9.04
CA PRO A 37 -3.52 0.48 -9.04
C PRO A 37 -3.06 1.25 -7.79
N PHE A 38 -2.65 2.51 -7.97
CA PHE A 38 -2.18 3.34 -6.85
C PHE A 38 -3.32 3.42 -5.84
N GLN A 39 -3.30 2.54 -4.85
CA GLN A 39 -4.32 2.47 -3.83
C GLN A 39 -4.20 3.71 -2.97
N VAL A 40 -5.31 4.41 -2.77
CA VAL A 40 -5.43 5.61 -1.95
C VAL A 40 -6.41 5.31 -0.84
N LEU A 41 -5.97 5.49 0.40
CA LEU A 41 -6.85 5.49 1.55
C LEU A 41 -7.58 6.84 1.59
N LYS A 42 -8.90 6.82 1.42
CA LYS A 42 -9.75 8.00 1.56
C LYS A 42 -10.39 7.99 2.94
N VAL A 43 -10.13 9.03 3.72
CA VAL A 43 -10.74 9.25 5.04
C VAL A 43 -11.63 10.48 4.95
N ARG A 44 -12.91 10.31 5.30
CA ARG A 44 -13.89 11.40 5.37
C ARG A 44 -14.47 11.43 6.78
N ILE A 45 -14.40 12.58 7.43
CA ILE A 45 -14.94 12.81 8.76
C ILE A 45 -15.87 14.02 8.68
N ASN A 46 -17.12 13.82 9.09
CA ASN A 46 -18.08 14.90 9.34
C ASN A 46 -18.39 14.87 10.83
N ALA A 47 -18.03 15.93 11.56
CA ALA A 47 -18.24 16.05 13.00
C ALA A 47 -18.68 17.48 13.36
N TYR A 48 -18.92 17.73 14.64
CA TYR A 48 -19.15 19.06 15.18
C TYR A 48 -18.15 19.33 16.30
N GLU A 49 -17.54 20.51 16.30
CA GLU A 49 -16.63 20.97 17.35
C GLU A 49 -17.07 22.39 17.76
N GLU A 50 -17.31 22.60 19.06
CA GLU A 50 -17.87 23.85 19.60
C GLU A 50 -19.14 24.33 18.87
N GLY A 51 -20.00 23.39 18.47
CA GLY A 51 -21.25 23.68 17.74
C GLY A 51 -21.08 24.06 16.26
N LYS A 52 -19.86 24.02 15.71
CA LYS A 52 -19.59 24.27 14.29
C LYS A 52 -19.32 22.95 13.55
N PRO A 53 -19.84 22.78 12.32
CA PRO A 53 -19.56 21.58 11.54
C PRO A 53 -18.10 21.56 11.08
N VAL A 54 -17.40 20.47 11.40
CA VAL A 54 -16.03 20.17 10.97
C VAL A 54 -16.07 19.08 9.91
N ARG A 55 -15.49 19.36 8.74
CA ARG A 55 -15.36 18.39 7.65
C ARG A 55 -13.89 18.17 7.33
N VAL A 56 -13.43 16.94 7.48
CA VAL A 56 -12.06 16.54 7.18
C VAL A 56 -12.07 15.51 6.05
N ASN A 57 -11.39 15.82 4.95
CA ASN A 57 -11.22 14.92 3.82
C ASN A 57 -9.73 14.70 3.58
N VAL A 58 -9.26 13.47 3.77
CA VAL A 58 -7.86 13.10 3.58
C VAL A 58 -7.78 12.02 2.51
N ASN A 59 -6.94 12.26 1.50
CA ASN A 59 -6.57 11.25 0.51
C ASN A 59 -5.11 10.89 0.76
N LEU A 60 -4.86 9.69 1.27
CA LEU A 60 -3.53 9.19 1.58
C LEU A 60 -3.14 8.09 0.60
N PRO A 61 -2.28 8.36 -0.40
CA PRO A 61 -1.74 7.31 -1.25
C PRO A 61 -1.00 6.28 -0.39
N LEU A 62 -1.31 5.00 -0.54
CA LEU A 62 -0.59 3.91 0.15
C LEU A 62 0.89 3.87 -0.25
N ALA A 63 1.26 4.48 -1.38
CA ALA A 63 2.65 4.71 -1.75
C ALA A 63 3.41 5.61 -0.75
N LEU A 64 2.73 6.54 -0.06
CA LEU A 64 3.34 7.37 1.00
C LEU A 64 3.50 6.61 2.32
N ALA A 65 2.97 5.40 2.41
CA ALA A 65 2.97 4.65 3.64
C ALA A 65 4.40 4.20 4.01
N GLU A 66 5.31 4.03 3.03
CA GLU A 66 6.76 3.87 3.27
C GLU A 66 7.38 5.10 3.94
N LEU A 67 6.79 6.29 3.74
CA LEU A 67 7.27 7.55 4.30
C LEU A 67 6.58 7.89 5.63
N LEU A 68 5.59 7.12 6.09
CA LEU A 68 4.92 7.36 7.38
C LEU A 68 5.91 7.41 8.53
N GLU A 69 6.93 6.55 8.51
CA GLU A 69 8.02 6.61 9.50
C GLU A 69 8.75 7.96 9.47
N ALA A 70 8.90 8.62 8.32
CA ALA A 70 9.56 9.92 8.25
C ALA A 70 8.69 11.06 8.81
N PHE A 71 7.36 10.94 8.70
CA PHE A 71 6.41 11.96 9.15
C PHE A 71 5.92 11.78 10.58
N LEU A 72 6.06 10.59 11.17
CA LEU A 72 5.62 10.35 12.54
C LEU A 72 6.55 11.07 13.55
N PRO A 73 5.98 11.81 14.52
CA PRO A 73 6.73 12.33 15.67
C PRO A 73 7.43 11.20 16.44
N GLN A 74 8.56 11.51 17.07
CA GLN A 74 9.33 10.52 17.83
C GLN A 74 8.52 9.85 18.94
N GLU A 75 7.61 10.59 19.58
CA GLU A 75 6.71 10.06 20.62
C GLU A 75 5.74 9.01 20.08
N ALA A 76 5.21 9.23 18.87
CA ALA A 76 4.32 8.29 18.21
C ALA A 76 5.05 7.00 17.82
N LYS A 77 6.30 7.12 17.34
CA LYS A 77 7.16 5.95 17.04
C LYS A 77 7.45 5.12 18.28
N ALA A 78 7.83 5.77 19.38
CA ALA A 78 8.14 5.10 20.64
C ALA A 78 6.92 4.36 21.20
N THR A 79 5.73 4.96 21.07
CA THR A 79 4.47 4.35 21.51
C THR A 79 4.12 3.11 20.67
N LEU A 80 4.28 3.19 19.35
CA LEU A 80 4.01 2.07 18.45
C LEU A 80 4.98 0.90 18.69
N ALA A 81 6.27 1.19 18.83
CA ALA A 81 7.29 0.20 19.18
C ALA A 81 7.01 -0.46 20.54
N GLY A 82 6.60 0.34 21.54
CA GLY A 82 6.22 -0.17 22.87
C GLY A 82 4.98 -1.07 22.88
N LYS A 83 4.13 -0.96 21.85
CA LYS A 83 2.96 -1.83 21.65
C LYS A 83 3.26 -3.02 20.74
N GLY A 84 4.51 -3.22 20.32
CA GLY A 84 4.92 -4.30 19.42
C GLY A 84 4.40 -4.13 17.99
N VAL A 85 4.02 -2.91 17.60
CA VAL A 85 3.49 -2.63 16.27
C VAL A 85 4.65 -2.26 15.34
N ASN A 86 4.96 -3.14 14.40
CA ASN A 86 5.93 -2.85 13.33
C ASN A 86 5.20 -2.31 12.10
N LEU A 87 5.41 -1.02 11.82
CA LEU A 87 4.81 -0.35 10.68
C LEU A 87 5.19 -1.04 9.37
N LYS A 88 6.45 -1.48 9.20
CA LYS A 88 6.91 -2.12 7.95
C LYS A 88 6.14 -3.40 7.63
N ASP A 89 5.87 -4.21 8.64
CA ASP A 89 5.17 -5.49 8.47
C ASP A 89 3.70 -5.25 8.10
N LEU A 90 3.05 -4.28 8.76
CA LEU A 90 1.69 -3.86 8.41
C LEU A 90 1.59 -3.35 6.97
N LEU A 91 2.58 -2.57 6.53
CA LEU A 91 2.64 -2.05 5.17
C LEU A 91 2.83 -3.15 4.13
N GLN A 92 3.58 -4.19 4.47
CA GLN A 92 3.76 -5.35 3.60
C GLN A 92 2.44 -6.13 3.44
N VAL A 93 1.73 -6.38 4.53
CA VAL A 93 0.41 -7.04 4.49
C VAL A 93 -0.59 -6.24 3.66
N VAL A 94 -0.58 -4.91 3.79
CA VAL A 94 -1.46 -4.02 3.00
C VAL A 94 -1.15 -4.10 1.50
N ARG A 95 0.13 -4.21 1.13
CA ARG A 95 0.57 -4.37 -0.28
C ARG A 95 0.19 -5.71 -0.90
N GLU A 96 0.11 -6.75 -0.08
CA GLU A 96 -0.18 -8.11 -0.53
C GLU A 96 -1.69 -8.34 -0.79
N GLY A 97 -2.53 -7.35 -0.45
CA GLY A 97 -3.88 -7.25 -0.99
C GLY A 97 -4.89 -6.82 0.06
N VAL A 98 -5.02 -5.51 0.28
CA VAL A 98 -6.31 -4.98 0.73
C VAL A 98 -7.23 -4.94 -0.50
N PRO A 99 -8.37 -5.66 -0.50
CA PRO A 99 -9.36 -5.50 -1.55
C PRO A 99 -9.88 -4.06 -1.53
N GLU A 100 -10.03 -3.47 -2.73
CA GLU A 100 -10.68 -2.17 -2.89
C GLU A 100 -12.07 -2.19 -2.23
N GLY A 101 -12.41 -1.14 -1.47
CA GLY A 101 -13.69 -1.07 -0.78
C GLY A 101 -13.70 -0.31 0.55
N LYS A 102 -14.88 -0.27 1.17
CA LYS A 102 -15.10 0.35 2.49
C LYS A 102 -14.42 -0.47 3.57
N LEU A 103 -13.53 0.16 4.34
CA LEU A 103 -12.87 -0.43 5.50
C LEU A 103 -13.67 -0.18 6.78
N VAL A 104 -14.12 1.06 6.97
CA VAL A 104 -14.79 1.51 8.19
C VAL A 104 -15.88 2.51 7.83
N GLU A 105 -17.08 2.31 8.35
CA GLU A 105 -18.17 3.28 8.30
C GLU A 105 -18.80 3.36 9.69
N ILE A 106 -18.63 4.49 10.36
CA ILE A 106 -19.16 4.74 11.70
C ILE A 106 -20.09 5.94 11.61
N ALA A 107 -21.32 5.75 12.08
CA ALA A 107 -22.27 6.81 12.34
C ALA A 107 -22.62 6.76 13.83
N ALA A 108 -22.28 7.81 14.56
CA ALA A 108 -22.48 7.93 16.00
C ALA A 108 -23.06 9.31 16.35
N GLU A 109 -23.48 9.48 17.59
CA GLU A 109 -23.87 10.76 18.15
C GLU A 109 -22.97 11.05 19.35
N GLU A 110 -22.21 12.14 19.30
CA GLU A 110 -21.30 12.55 20.35
C GLU A 110 -21.67 13.97 20.77
N GLU A 111 -21.88 14.18 22.08
CA GLU A 111 -22.36 15.44 22.65
C GLU A 111 -23.67 16.00 22.01
N GLY A 112 -24.54 15.13 21.52
CA GLY A 112 -25.80 15.52 20.85
C GLY A 112 -25.63 15.94 19.39
N HIS A 113 -24.48 15.66 18.80
CA HIS A 113 -24.17 15.97 17.40
C HIS A 113 -23.83 14.71 16.60
N PRO A 114 -24.34 14.57 15.36
CA PRO A 114 -24.04 13.41 14.53
C PRO A 114 -22.58 13.46 14.04
N VAL A 115 -21.87 12.35 14.23
CA VAL A 115 -20.51 12.13 13.74
C VAL A 115 -20.53 11.00 12.71
N GLN A 116 -19.96 11.25 11.53
CA GLN A 116 -19.82 10.26 10.47
C GLN A 116 -18.35 10.12 10.07
N ILE A 117 -17.82 8.90 10.15
CA ILE A 117 -16.46 8.56 9.73
C ILE A 117 -16.55 7.49 8.64
N LEU A 118 -15.98 7.75 7.48
CA LEU A 118 -15.86 6.80 6.37
C LEU A 118 -14.39 6.64 5.99
N VAL A 119 -13.92 5.40 5.97
CA VAL A 119 -12.58 5.02 5.51
C VAL A 119 -12.72 3.98 4.41
N GLU A 120 -12.18 4.26 3.23
CA GLU A 120 -12.20 3.35 2.08
C GLU A 120 -10.82 3.28 1.40
N VAL A 121 -10.52 2.13 0.78
CA VAL A 121 -9.37 1.95 -0.11
C VAL A 121 -9.90 2.01 -1.53
N ALA A 122 -9.39 2.96 -2.31
CA ALA A 122 -9.83 3.24 -3.68
C ALA A 122 -8.65 3.45 -4.64
#